data_AF-A0A5W0Y3W3-F1
#
_entry.id   AF-A0A5W0Y3W3-F1
#
_cell.length_a   1.000
_cell.length_b   1.000
_cell.length_c   1.000
_cell.angle_alpha   90.00
_cell.angle_beta   90.00
_cell.angle_gamma   90.00
#
_symmetry.space_group_name_H-M   'P 1'
#
loop_
_entity.id
_entity.type
_entity.pdbx_description
1 polymer ?
#
loop_
_entity_poly.entity_id
_entity_poly.type
_entity_poly.pdbx_seq_one_letter_code
_entity_poly.pdbx_strand_id
1 'polypeptide(L)'
;MPITIGSSFLKSELFPENSNTQRSFFYLLWEAIKEFFCGTGRADADRYIKELCNITSPPGAQRLLDLFCALYKLSSPTCRDNFHFEYYKDAECQYTNLYIEDGAETPLRIVIRQDYYYYSIMDKTVTCIYTYPETLKTYPDVSIKTGTYVCEPLCCLFPERLLLTLPGDITFSISLNEIKETLIGMAENGTLYSWKEQERKIAISSRINTGIARAGVTHIDKATQNIIASKAISAADLKNTIYDANYTQSSIMQMV
;
A
#
# COMPACT_ATOMS: atom_id res chain seq x y z
N MET A 1 15.76 46.14 13.76
CA MET A 1 16.42 45.08 12.98
C MET A 1 15.56 43.84 13.07
N PRO A 2 14.82 43.46 12.02
CA PRO A 2 14.08 42.21 12.02
C PRO A 2 15.01 41.07 11.57
N ILE A 3 15.00 39.98 12.32
CA ILE A 3 15.69 38.74 11.99
C ILE A 3 14.84 38.01 10.95
N THR A 4 15.37 37.88 9.74
CA THR A 4 14.77 37.06 8.67
C THR A 4 15.13 35.60 8.93
N ILE A 5 14.19 34.81 9.44
CA ILE A 5 14.33 33.35 9.52
C ILE A 5 14.10 32.82 8.10
N GLY A 6 15.16 32.34 7.48
CA GLY A 6 15.12 31.74 6.15
C GLY A 6 14.22 30.50 6.16
N SER A 7 13.11 30.59 5.45
CA SER A 7 12.33 29.43 5.02
C SER A 7 13.15 28.65 3.99
N SER A 8 14.02 27.76 4.47
CA SER A 8 14.59 26.70 3.63
C SER A 8 13.46 25.71 3.33
N PHE A 9 12.62 26.06 2.36
CA PHE A 9 11.83 25.08 1.63
C PHE A 9 12.84 24.06 1.10
N LEU A 10 12.85 22.87 1.69
CA LEU A 10 13.47 21.69 1.11
C LEU A 10 12.74 21.46 -0.21
N LYS A 11 13.26 22.06 -1.27
CA LYS A 11 12.95 21.69 -2.64
C LYS A 11 13.15 20.19 -2.69
N SER A 12 12.08 19.47 -3.00
CA SER A 12 12.18 18.13 -3.56
C SER A 12 13.12 18.23 -4.76
N GLU A 13 14.38 17.81 -4.60
CA GLU A 13 15.25 17.51 -5.73
C GLU A 13 14.68 16.24 -6.36
N LEU A 14 13.64 16.43 -7.17
CA LEU A 14 13.31 15.47 -8.22
C LEU A 14 14.52 15.51 -9.16
N PHE A 15 15.39 14.50 -9.03
CA PHE A 15 16.49 14.30 -9.95
C PHE A 15 15.95 14.35 -11.39
N PRO A 16 16.62 15.04 -12.32
CA PRO A 16 16.17 15.11 -13.70
C PRO A 16 15.97 13.70 -14.27
N GLU A 17 14.81 13.48 -14.88
CA GLU A 17 14.44 12.22 -15.52
C GLU A 17 15.49 11.82 -16.56
N ASN A 18 16.34 10.88 -16.19
CA ASN A 18 17.29 10.25 -17.09
C ASN A 18 16.98 8.76 -17.10
N SER A 19 16.65 8.21 -18.26
CA SER A 19 16.50 6.76 -18.46
C SER A 19 17.76 5.98 -18.03
N ASN A 20 18.91 6.65 -18.05
CA ASN A 20 20.17 6.17 -17.50
C ASN A 20 20.11 5.94 -15.98
N THR A 21 19.39 6.76 -15.22
CA THR A 21 19.26 6.65 -13.76
C THR A 21 18.41 5.43 -13.38
N GLN A 22 17.31 5.20 -14.10
CA GLN A 22 16.47 4.00 -13.90
C GLN A 22 17.24 2.71 -14.20
N ARG A 23 17.97 2.66 -15.32
CA ARG A 23 18.83 1.50 -15.65
C ARG A 23 19.94 1.31 -14.62
N SER A 24 20.49 2.41 -14.09
CA SER A 24 21.52 2.37 -13.06
C SER A 24 20.99 1.76 -11.76
N PHE A 25 19.83 2.19 -11.25
CA PHE A 25 19.25 1.62 -10.03
C PHE A 25 18.89 0.14 -10.19
N PHE A 26 18.30 -0.23 -11.32
CA PHE A 26 18.01 -1.63 -11.62
C PHE A 26 19.28 -2.48 -11.58
N TYR A 27 20.33 -2.06 -12.29
CA TYR A 27 21.57 -2.82 -12.36
C TYR A 27 22.25 -2.93 -10.99
N LEU A 28 22.30 -1.83 -10.22
CA LEU A 28 22.87 -1.81 -8.87
C LEU A 28 22.16 -2.79 -7.94
N LEU A 29 20.83 -2.73 -7.88
CA LEU A 29 20.07 -3.64 -7.02
C LEU A 29 20.18 -5.08 -7.53
N TRP A 30 20.01 -5.29 -8.83
CA TRP A 30 20.07 -6.63 -9.42
C TRP A 30 21.40 -7.32 -9.16
N GLU A 31 22.53 -6.66 -9.41
CA GLU A 31 23.84 -7.29 -9.19
C GLU A 31 24.09 -7.65 -7.72
N ALA A 32 23.55 -6.86 -6.79
CA ALA A 32 23.66 -7.15 -5.36
C ALA A 32 22.83 -8.37 -4.91
N ILE A 33 21.61 -8.55 -5.44
CA ILE A 33 20.69 -9.59 -4.92
C ILE A 33 20.33 -10.69 -5.91
N LYS A 34 20.86 -10.70 -7.15
CA LYS A 34 20.51 -11.68 -8.19
C LYS A 34 20.75 -13.13 -7.78
N GLU A 35 21.78 -13.38 -6.97
CA GLU A 35 22.15 -14.72 -6.51
C GLU A 35 21.20 -15.24 -5.43
N PHE A 36 20.31 -14.38 -4.90
CA PHE A 36 19.30 -14.81 -3.93
C PHE A 36 18.20 -15.63 -4.62
N PHE A 37 18.08 -15.57 -5.95
CA PHE A 37 16.97 -16.14 -6.71
C PHE A 37 17.42 -17.25 -7.66
N CYS A 38 16.73 -18.39 -7.62
CA CYS A 38 17.04 -19.55 -8.46
C CYS A 38 15.92 -19.84 -9.47
N GLY A 39 16.30 -20.39 -10.64
CA GLY A 39 15.35 -20.91 -11.64
C GLY A 39 14.32 -19.88 -12.11
N THR A 40 13.04 -20.26 -12.09
CA THR A 40 11.92 -19.41 -12.50
C THR A 40 11.73 -18.19 -11.60
N GLY A 41 12.12 -18.27 -10.32
CA GLY A 41 12.03 -17.15 -9.38
C GLY A 41 12.91 -15.96 -9.78
N ARG A 42 13.97 -16.19 -10.55
CA ARG A 42 14.85 -15.13 -11.06
C ARG A 42 14.14 -14.23 -12.07
N ALA A 43 13.29 -14.79 -12.93
CA ALA A 43 12.54 -14.01 -13.92
C ALA A 43 11.45 -13.14 -13.26
N ASP A 44 10.77 -13.68 -12.24
CA ASP A 44 9.80 -12.91 -11.46
C ASP A 44 10.47 -11.81 -10.62
N ALA A 45 11.62 -12.12 -10.00
CA ALA A 45 12.40 -11.13 -9.26
C ALA A 45 12.88 -9.98 -10.17
N ASP A 46 13.37 -10.29 -11.38
CA ASP A 46 13.74 -9.28 -12.38
C ASP A 46 12.56 -8.33 -12.68
N ARG A 47 11.36 -8.88 -12.89
CA ARG A 47 10.14 -8.08 -13.13
C ARG A 47 9.79 -7.19 -11.93
N TYR A 48 9.84 -7.72 -10.71
CA TYR A 48 9.55 -6.96 -9.50
C TYR A 48 10.58 -5.85 -9.24
N ILE A 49 11.86 -6.10 -9.51
CA ILE A 49 12.92 -5.10 -9.36
C ILE A 49 12.80 -4.01 -10.42
N LYS A 50 12.41 -4.35 -11.66
CA LYS A 50 12.09 -3.36 -12.70
C LYS A 50 10.95 -2.43 -12.29
N GLU A 51 9.91 -2.98 -11.66
CA GLU A 51 8.80 -2.19 -11.14
C GLU A 51 9.25 -1.27 -10.00
N LEU A 52 10.05 -1.79 -9.06
CA LEU A 52 10.60 -1.01 -7.95
C LEU A 52 11.47 0.16 -8.43
N CYS A 53 12.26 -0.06 -9.48
CA CYS A 53 13.12 0.94 -10.08
C CYS A 53 12.39 1.88 -11.06
N ASN A 54 11.07 1.75 -11.24
CA ASN A 54 10.35 2.59 -12.19
C ASN A 54 10.09 4.00 -11.66
N ILE A 55 11.02 4.91 -11.95
CA ILE A 55 10.97 6.31 -11.48
C ILE A 55 9.80 7.09 -12.10
N THR A 56 9.35 6.73 -13.31
CA THR A 56 8.24 7.43 -13.99
C THR A 56 6.87 7.14 -13.38
N SER A 57 6.74 6.00 -12.70
CA SER A 57 5.53 5.60 -12.00
C SER A 57 5.94 4.81 -10.75
N PRO A 58 6.46 5.50 -9.72
CA PRO A 58 6.99 4.86 -8.54
C PRO A 58 5.89 4.08 -7.80
N PRO A 59 6.21 2.90 -7.24
CA PRO A 59 5.21 2.12 -6.52
C PRO A 59 4.71 2.86 -5.26
N GLY A 60 3.41 2.74 -4.99
CA GLY A 60 2.83 3.20 -3.73
C GLY A 60 3.32 2.38 -2.53
N ALA A 61 3.14 2.90 -1.30
CA ALA A 61 3.61 2.25 -0.07
C ALA A 61 3.16 0.78 0.07
N GLN A 62 1.87 0.48 -0.17
CA GLN A 62 1.38 -0.90 -0.11
C GLN A 62 2.06 -1.78 -1.17
N ARG A 63 2.26 -1.25 -2.38
CA ARG A 63 2.92 -1.98 -3.46
C ARG A 63 4.40 -2.24 -3.15
N LEU A 64 5.08 -1.31 -2.48
CA LEU A 64 6.46 -1.52 -2.00
C LEU A 64 6.53 -2.68 -0.99
N LEU A 65 5.59 -2.74 -0.03
CA LEU A 65 5.48 -3.88 0.90
C LEU A 65 5.24 -5.19 0.13
N ASP A 66 4.30 -5.19 -0.82
CA ASP A 66 3.97 -6.38 -1.61
C ASP A 66 5.17 -6.89 -2.41
N LEU A 67 5.92 -5.97 -3.04
CA LEU A 67 7.13 -6.28 -3.80
C LEU A 67 8.23 -6.85 -2.88
N PHE A 68 8.45 -6.25 -1.71
CA PHE A 68 9.42 -6.74 -0.74
C PHE A 68 9.08 -8.16 -0.26
N CYS A 69 7.83 -8.40 0.12
CA CYS A 69 7.33 -9.73 0.50
C CYS A 69 7.41 -10.74 -0.65
N ALA A 70 7.18 -10.31 -1.89
CA ALA A 70 7.31 -11.18 -3.06
C ALA A 70 8.77 -11.58 -3.31
N LEU A 71 9.71 -10.64 -3.20
CA LEU A 71 11.15 -10.92 -3.29
C LEU A 71 11.58 -11.88 -2.16
N TYR A 72 11.15 -11.64 -0.91
CA TYR A 72 11.40 -12.55 0.20
C TYR A 72 10.95 -13.99 -0.10
N LYS A 73 9.72 -14.16 -0.61
CA LYS A 73 9.18 -15.49 -0.95
C LYS A 73 9.96 -16.20 -2.06
N LEU A 74 10.43 -15.44 -3.05
CA LEU A 74 11.22 -15.96 -4.17
C LEU A 74 12.68 -16.27 -3.79
N SER A 75 13.19 -15.66 -2.72
CA SER A 75 14.56 -15.87 -2.27
C SER A 75 14.79 -17.30 -1.80
N SER A 76 16.01 -17.79 -2.05
CA SER A 76 16.48 -19.07 -1.56
C SER A 76 16.43 -19.10 -0.03
N PRO A 77 16.18 -20.26 0.60
CA PRO A 77 16.08 -20.34 2.05
C PRO A 77 17.29 -19.76 2.80
N THR A 78 18.49 -19.89 2.25
CA THR A 78 19.74 -19.36 2.83
C THR A 78 19.86 -17.84 2.75
N CYS A 79 19.15 -17.20 1.83
CA CYS A 79 19.17 -15.74 1.67
C CYS A 79 17.98 -15.05 2.35
N ARG A 80 17.07 -15.81 2.99
CA ARG A 80 15.90 -15.23 3.67
C ARG A 80 16.28 -14.45 4.92
N ASP A 81 17.36 -14.85 5.58
CA ASP A 81 17.86 -14.19 6.79
C ASP A 81 18.40 -12.79 6.49
N ASN A 82 18.71 -12.49 5.22
CA ASN A 82 19.10 -11.16 4.74
C ASN A 82 17.91 -10.19 4.63
N PHE A 83 16.66 -10.66 4.72
CA PHE A 83 15.47 -9.82 4.65
C PHE A 83 14.99 -9.48 6.06
N HIS A 84 15.02 -8.20 6.38
CA HIS A 84 14.67 -7.70 7.70
C HIS A 84 13.36 -6.93 7.66
N PHE A 85 12.49 -7.28 8.61
CA PHE A 85 11.22 -6.62 8.87
C PHE A 85 11.30 -6.00 10.26
N GLU A 86 11.52 -4.69 10.31
CA GLU A 86 11.61 -3.95 11.55
C GLU A 86 10.42 -3.02 11.70
N TYR A 87 9.71 -3.17 12.81
CA TYR A 87 8.62 -2.30 13.19
C TYR A 87 8.99 -1.51 14.44
N TYR A 88 8.96 -0.19 14.31
CA TYR A 88 9.21 0.72 15.41
C TYR A 88 7.93 1.44 15.80
N LYS A 89 7.59 1.40 17.09
CA LYS A 89 6.49 2.14 17.69
C LYS A 89 6.90 2.67 19.05
N ASP A 90 7.04 3.98 19.15
CA ASP A 90 7.11 4.69 20.42
C ASP A 90 6.00 5.76 20.52
N ALA A 91 6.08 6.65 21.52
CA ALA A 91 5.09 7.69 21.72
C ALA A 91 5.11 8.80 20.65
N GLU A 92 6.21 8.96 19.91
CA GLU A 92 6.46 10.08 18.98
C GLU A 92 6.65 9.65 17.52
N CYS A 93 6.90 8.37 17.28
CA CYS A 93 7.33 7.79 16.02
C CYS A 93 6.79 6.37 15.85
N GLN A 94 6.05 6.17 14.77
CA GLN A 94 5.64 4.86 14.30
C GLN A 94 6.07 4.72 12.84
N TYR A 95 6.93 3.75 12.56
CA TYR A 95 7.41 3.48 11.21
C TYR A 95 7.76 2.01 11.01
N THR A 96 7.75 1.59 9.75
CA THR A 96 8.23 0.28 9.33
C THR A 96 9.46 0.46 8.46
N ASN A 97 10.54 -0.24 8.82
CA ASN A 97 11.72 -0.43 7.99
C ASN A 97 11.70 -1.83 7.40
N LEU A 98 11.79 -1.92 6.07
CA LEU A 98 11.98 -3.16 5.35
C LEU A 98 13.31 -3.03 4.62
N TYR A 99 14.27 -3.90 4.89
CA TYR A 99 15.56 -3.83 4.21
C TYR A 99 16.17 -5.18 3.93
N ILE A 100 17.00 -5.21 2.90
CA ILE A 100 17.87 -6.33 2.57
C ILE A 100 19.26 -5.96 3.03
N GLU A 101 19.91 -6.82 3.80
CA GLU A 101 21.31 -6.68 4.24
C GLU A 101 22.16 -7.75 3.56
N ASP A 102 23.28 -7.37 2.95
CA ASP A 102 24.25 -8.32 2.41
C ASP A 102 25.67 -7.93 2.87
N GLY A 103 26.15 -8.61 3.91
CA GLY A 103 27.39 -8.24 4.58
C GLY A 103 27.31 -6.86 5.22
N ALA A 104 28.08 -5.90 4.70
CA ALA A 104 28.09 -4.51 5.18
C ALA A 104 27.22 -3.57 4.33
N GLU A 105 26.60 -4.07 3.27
CA GLU A 105 25.80 -3.29 2.34
C GLU A 105 24.31 -3.42 2.64
N THR A 106 23.54 -2.37 2.34
CA THR A 106 22.07 -2.41 2.35
C THR A 106 21.55 -2.22 0.92
N PRO A 107 21.43 -3.30 0.11
CA PRO A 107 21.00 -3.20 -1.28
C PRO A 107 19.66 -2.48 -1.47
N LEU A 108 18.71 -2.73 -0.58
CA LEU A 108 17.38 -2.14 -0.60
C LEU A 108 16.97 -1.76 0.81
N ARG A 109 16.47 -0.54 0.99
CA ARG A 109 15.79 -0.09 2.21
C ARG A 109 14.52 0.64 1.83
N ILE A 110 13.41 0.27 2.46
CA ILE A 110 12.10 0.89 2.33
C ILE A 110 11.70 1.34 3.73
N VAL A 111 11.31 2.60 3.86
CA VAL A 111 10.83 3.16 5.12
C VAL A 111 9.44 3.72 4.90
N ILE A 112 8.49 3.21 5.67
CA ILE A 112 7.08 3.59 5.60
C ILE A 112 6.74 4.29 6.90
N ARG A 113 6.39 5.58 6.81
CA ARG A 113 5.90 6.38 7.94
C ARG A 113 4.48 6.84 7.66
N GLN A 114 3.87 7.43 8.69
CA GLN A 114 2.55 8.04 8.60
C GLN A 114 2.45 9.13 7.53
N ASP A 115 3.46 10.00 7.44
CA ASP A 115 3.40 11.22 6.61
C ASP A 115 4.19 11.14 5.31
N TYR A 116 5.01 10.11 5.14
CA TYR A 116 5.77 9.88 3.94
C TYR A 116 6.30 8.45 3.93
N TYR A 117 6.69 8.00 2.76
CA TYR A 117 7.51 6.82 2.60
C TYR A 117 8.62 7.11 1.62
N TYR A 118 9.72 6.41 1.77
CA TYR A 118 10.82 6.47 0.84
C TYR A 118 11.46 5.11 0.70
N TYR A 119 12.25 4.97 -0.36
CA TYR A 119 13.10 3.81 -0.51
C TYR A 119 14.43 4.21 -1.15
N SER A 120 15.46 3.49 -0.77
CA SER A 120 16.83 3.66 -1.25
C SER A 120 17.38 2.35 -1.79
N ILE A 121 18.22 2.48 -2.82
CA ILE A 121 18.98 1.38 -3.40
C ILE A 121 20.46 1.72 -3.24
N MET A 122 21.24 0.82 -2.64
CA MET A 122 22.66 1.05 -2.33
C MET A 122 22.86 2.40 -1.63
N ASP A 123 22.08 2.65 -0.57
CA ASP A 123 22.05 3.89 0.23
C ASP A 123 21.74 5.20 -0.52
N LYS A 124 21.32 5.10 -1.78
CA LYS A 124 20.85 6.26 -2.57
C LYS A 124 19.33 6.28 -2.59
N THR A 125 18.73 7.34 -2.05
CA THR A 125 17.28 7.55 -2.11
C THR A 125 16.81 7.61 -3.56
N VAL A 126 15.93 6.69 -3.94
CA VAL A 126 15.31 6.64 -5.28
C VAL A 126 14.17 7.63 -5.33
N THR A 127 13.24 7.53 -4.38
CA THR A 127 12.07 8.40 -4.27
C THR A 127 11.71 8.61 -2.80
N CYS A 128 11.25 9.82 -2.48
CA CYS A 128 10.56 10.15 -1.23
C CYS A 128 9.19 10.75 -1.57
N ILE A 129 8.12 10.15 -1.06
CA ILE A 129 6.73 10.52 -1.37
C ILE A 129 6.03 10.90 -0.07
N TYR A 130 5.59 12.16 0.01
CA TYR A 130 4.79 12.67 1.11
C TYR A 130 3.32 12.28 0.94
N THR A 131 2.71 11.81 2.03
CA THR A 131 1.28 11.53 2.13
C THR A 131 0.59 12.76 2.73
N TYR A 132 -0.17 13.47 1.90
CA TYR A 132 -0.93 14.65 2.31
C TYR A 132 -2.36 14.25 2.71
N PRO A 133 -3.00 14.99 3.63
CA PRO A 133 -4.43 14.84 3.87
C PRO A 133 -5.22 15.00 2.56
N GLU A 134 -6.18 14.11 2.32
CA GLU A 134 -7.10 14.19 1.19
C GLU A 134 -8.34 14.98 1.59
N THR A 135 -8.74 15.96 0.77
CA THR A 135 -9.99 16.69 0.98
C THR A 135 -11.19 15.89 0.52
N LEU A 136 -12.28 15.91 1.29
CA LEU A 136 -13.52 15.26 0.89
C LEU A 136 -14.13 15.95 -0.33
N LYS A 137 -14.49 15.19 -1.38
CA LYS A 137 -15.07 15.75 -2.61
C LYS A 137 -16.33 16.59 -2.38
N THR A 138 -17.16 16.18 -1.42
CA THR A 138 -18.42 16.88 -1.08
C THR A 138 -18.18 18.04 -0.11
N TYR A 139 -17.12 17.99 0.69
CA TYR A 139 -16.80 18.97 1.74
C TYR A 139 -15.31 19.32 1.65
N PRO A 140 -14.91 20.23 0.73
CA PRO A 140 -13.50 20.50 0.41
C PRO A 140 -12.67 21.00 1.59
N ASP A 141 -13.34 21.66 2.53
CA ASP A 141 -12.79 22.24 3.75
C ASP A 141 -12.74 21.24 4.93
N VAL A 142 -13.08 19.97 4.66
CA VAL A 142 -12.81 18.82 5.51
C VAL A 142 -11.73 17.96 4.87
N SER A 143 -10.68 17.64 5.63
CA SER A 143 -9.61 16.76 5.17
C SER A 143 -9.49 15.49 6.01
N ILE A 144 -9.04 14.42 5.37
CA ILE A 144 -8.86 13.11 5.97
C ILE A 144 -7.42 12.67 5.77
N LYS A 145 -6.81 12.13 6.82
CA LYS A 145 -5.51 11.45 6.72
C LYS A 145 -5.55 10.13 7.46
N THR A 146 -5.00 9.09 6.83
CA THR A 146 -4.75 7.81 7.49
C THR A 146 -3.26 7.61 7.65
N GLY A 147 -2.82 7.31 8.88
CA GLY A 147 -1.47 6.82 9.12
C GLY A 147 -1.45 5.31 8.97
N THR A 148 -0.72 4.81 7.98
CA THR A 148 -0.59 3.37 7.75
C THR A 148 0.79 2.87 8.17
N TYR A 149 0.83 1.65 8.70
CA TYR A 149 2.05 0.96 9.12
C TYR A 149 1.85 -0.53 8.90
N VAL A 150 2.95 -1.30 8.89
CA VAL A 150 2.86 -2.76 8.73
C VAL A 150 2.18 -3.37 9.94
N CYS A 151 1.07 -4.06 9.69
CA CYS A 151 0.42 -4.95 10.64
C CYS A 151 0.86 -6.38 10.33
N GLU A 152 1.82 -6.90 11.10
CA GLU A 152 2.39 -8.23 10.88
C GLU A 152 1.35 -9.35 10.85
N PRO A 153 0.39 -9.45 11.80
CA PRO A 153 -0.59 -10.55 11.77
C PRO A 153 -1.50 -10.54 10.53
N LEU A 154 -1.73 -9.35 9.96
CA LEU A 154 -2.56 -9.18 8.76
C LEU A 154 -1.74 -9.21 7.46
N CYS A 155 -0.42 -9.16 7.57
CA CYS A 155 0.54 -9.02 6.47
C CYS A 155 0.21 -7.88 5.50
N CYS A 156 -0.20 -6.71 6.01
CA CYS A 156 -0.54 -5.54 5.19
C CYS A 156 -0.22 -4.21 5.87
N LEU A 157 -0.27 -3.10 5.12
CA LEU A 157 -0.33 -1.78 5.73
C LEU A 157 -1.73 -1.54 6.27
N PHE A 158 -1.85 -1.33 7.57
CA PHE A 158 -3.13 -1.08 8.24
C PHE A 158 -3.19 0.36 8.77
N PRO A 159 -4.32 1.07 8.58
CA PRO A 159 -4.53 2.37 9.21
C PRO A 159 -5.03 2.22 10.65
N GLU A 160 -4.23 2.60 11.66
CA GLU A 160 -4.64 2.48 13.08
C GLU A 160 -5.60 3.60 13.47
N ARG A 161 -5.48 4.74 12.80
CA ARG A 161 -6.24 5.95 13.09
C ARG A 161 -6.64 6.66 11.81
N LEU A 162 -7.84 7.22 11.84
CA LEU A 162 -8.36 8.15 10.86
C LEU A 162 -8.34 9.55 11.48
N LEU A 163 -7.52 10.44 10.92
CA LEU A 163 -7.51 11.85 11.29
C LEU A 163 -8.50 12.59 10.41
N LEU A 164 -9.47 13.27 11.01
CA LEU A 164 -10.45 14.11 10.36
C LEU A 164 -10.22 15.55 10.80
N THR A 165 -9.79 16.41 9.89
CA THR A 165 -9.57 17.83 10.17
C THR A 165 -10.71 18.66 9.58
N LEU A 166 -11.37 19.42 10.45
CA LEU A 166 -12.46 20.35 10.13
C LEU A 166 -11.93 21.78 9.93
N PRO A 167 -12.75 22.71 9.41
CA PRO A 167 -12.38 24.12 9.33
C PRO A 167 -11.98 24.69 10.71
N GLY A 168 -10.93 25.50 10.73
CA GLY A 168 -10.37 26.06 11.98
C GLY A 168 -9.37 25.13 12.69
N ASP A 169 -8.73 24.23 11.95
CA ASP A 169 -7.66 23.32 12.42
C ASP A 169 -8.06 22.35 13.54
N ILE A 170 -9.37 22.12 13.71
CA ILE A 170 -9.89 21.14 14.66
C ILE A 170 -9.71 19.75 14.08
N THR A 171 -8.85 18.95 14.71
CA THR A 171 -8.56 17.58 14.26
C THR A 171 -9.11 16.54 15.23
N PHE A 172 -9.96 15.65 14.72
CA PHE A 172 -10.44 14.47 15.42
C PHE A 172 -9.61 13.26 15.02
N SER A 173 -9.19 12.48 16.02
CA SER A 173 -8.50 11.21 15.80
C SER A 173 -9.45 10.07 16.14
N ILE A 174 -9.92 9.35 15.13
CA ILE A 174 -10.77 8.18 15.29
C ILE A 174 -9.89 6.94 15.28
N SER A 175 -9.99 6.13 16.34
CA SER A 175 -9.27 4.85 16.44
C SER A 175 -9.92 3.79 15.56
N LEU A 176 -9.11 3.03 14.81
CA LEU A 176 -9.54 1.89 14.01
C LEU A 176 -9.07 0.55 14.62
N ASN A 177 -8.67 0.57 15.89
CA ASN A 177 -8.15 -0.62 16.59
C ASN A 177 -9.17 -1.74 16.67
N GLU A 178 -10.46 -1.46 16.89
CA GLU A 178 -11.48 -2.52 16.98
C GLU A 178 -11.57 -3.33 15.68
N ILE A 179 -11.46 -2.65 14.54
CA ILE A 179 -11.38 -3.29 13.21
C ILE A 179 -10.12 -4.14 13.13
N LYS A 180 -8.96 -3.57 13.51
CA LYS A 180 -7.67 -4.27 13.51
C LYS A 180 -7.73 -5.56 14.32
N GLU A 181 -8.13 -5.48 15.59
CA GLU A 181 -8.17 -6.63 16.51
C GLU A 181 -9.18 -7.67 16.04
N THR A 182 -10.31 -7.26 15.46
CA THR A 182 -11.28 -8.21 14.89
C THR A 182 -10.67 -9.00 13.73
N LEU A 183 -9.95 -8.33 12.82
CA LEU A 183 -9.28 -8.98 11.70
C LEU A 183 -8.13 -9.88 12.17
N ILE A 184 -7.40 -9.49 13.22
CA ILE A 184 -6.36 -10.32 13.83
C ILE A 184 -6.98 -11.58 14.43
N GLY A 185 -8.08 -11.45 15.17
CA GLY A 185 -8.80 -12.60 15.71
C GLY A 185 -9.32 -13.55 14.60
N MET A 186 -9.72 -13.00 13.44
CA MET A 186 -10.05 -13.80 12.26
C MET A 186 -8.83 -14.49 11.64
N ALA A 187 -7.65 -13.88 11.72
CA ALA A 187 -6.40 -14.49 11.23
C ALA A 187 -6.04 -15.70 12.11
N GLU A 188 -6.09 -15.53 13.42
CA GLU A 188 -5.74 -16.53 14.42
C GLU A 188 -6.70 -17.72 14.40
N ASN A 189 -7.99 -17.49 14.16
CA ASN A 189 -8.99 -18.55 14.08
C ASN A 189 -9.10 -19.19 12.67
N GLY A 190 -8.29 -18.75 11.70
CA GLY A 190 -8.24 -19.30 10.34
C GLY A 190 -9.41 -18.90 9.41
N THR A 191 -10.27 -17.96 9.81
CA THR A 191 -11.43 -17.53 9.00
C THR A 191 -11.16 -16.31 8.12
N LEU A 192 -10.04 -15.60 8.32
CA LEU A 192 -9.73 -14.36 7.60
C LEU A 192 -9.68 -14.54 6.09
N TYR A 193 -9.19 -15.68 5.59
CA TYR A 193 -9.06 -15.91 4.15
C TYR A 193 -10.43 -15.99 3.47
N SER A 194 -11.35 -16.80 3.99
CA SER A 194 -12.70 -16.93 3.43
C SER A 194 -13.49 -15.63 3.59
N TRP A 195 -13.29 -14.92 4.70
CA TRP A 195 -13.86 -13.60 4.92
C TRP A 195 -13.34 -12.57 3.89
N LYS A 196 -12.02 -12.51 3.64
CA LYS A 196 -11.40 -11.61 2.64
C LYS A 196 -11.98 -11.82 1.25
N GLU A 197 -12.23 -13.06 0.85
CA GLU A 197 -12.83 -13.35 -0.46
C GLU A 197 -14.29 -12.86 -0.56
N GLN A 198 -15.06 -12.98 0.53
CA GLN A 198 -16.43 -12.44 0.59
C GLN A 198 -16.44 -10.91 0.57
N GLU A 199 -15.58 -10.28 1.36
CA GLU A 199 -15.42 -8.82 1.42
C GLU A 199 -14.94 -8.24 0.09
N ARG A 200 -13.93 -8.85 -0.53
CA ARG A 200 -13.45 -8.46 -1.86
C ARG A 200 -14.58 -8.46 -2.87
N LYS A 201 -15.42 -9.50 -2.90
CA LYS A 201 -16.55 -9.61 -3.82
C LYS A 201 -17.58 -8.50 -3.60
N ILE A 202 -17.97 -8.26 -2.35
CA ILE A 202 -18.99 -7.26 -2.01
C ILE A 202 -18.49 -5.84 -2.24
N ALA A 203 -17.28 -5.52 -1.79
CA ALA A 203 -16.69 -4.20 -1.96
C ALA A 203 -16.51 -3.85 -3.45
N ILE A 204 -15.97 -4.78 -4.25
CA ILE A 204 -15.77 -4.55 -5.70
C ILE A 204 -17.12 -4.46 -6.42
N SER A 205 -18.06 -5.36 -6.14
CA SER A 205 -19.39 -5.33 -6.76
C SER A 205 -20.14 -4.04 -6.43
N SER A 206 -20.08 -3.60 -5.16
CA SER A 206 -20.66 -2.34 -4.70
C SER A 206 -20.05 -1.13 -5.41
N ARG A 207 -18.72 -1.11 -5.57
CA ARG A 207 -18.01 -0.04 -6.30
C ARG A 207 -18.38 0.00 -7.79
N ILE A 208 -18.49 -1.16 -8.45
CA ILE A 208 -18.93 -1.26 -9.85
C ILE A 208 -20.35 -0.69 -9.99
N ASN A 209 -21.28 -1.14 -9.15
CA ASN A 209 -22.67 -0.67 -9.19
C ASN A 209 -22.79 0.83 -8.89
N THR A 210 -22.03 1.33 -7.91
CA THR A 210 -21.96 2.76 -7.60
C THR A 210 -21.39 3.56 -8.77
N GLY A 211 -20.36 3.04 -9.43
CA GLY A 211 -19.77 3.64 -10.62
C GLY A 211 -20.76 3.73 -11.78
N ILE A 212 -21.51 2.65 -12.05
CA ILE A 212 -22.57 2.62 -13.08
C ILE A 212 -23.67 3.63 -12.75
N ALA A 213 -24.13 3.70 -11.50
CA ALA A 213 -25.15 4.65 -11.07
C ALA A 213 -24.67 6.11 -11.22
N ARG A 214 -23.42 6.40 -10.82
CA ARG A 214 -22.82 7.74 -10.93
C ARG A 214 -22.49 8.14 -12.37
N ALA A 215 -22.18 7.18 -13.24
CA ALA A 215 -21.94 7.45 -14.67
C ALA A 215 -23.18 8.02 -15.36
N GLY A 216 -24.38 7.88 -14.76
CA GLY A 216 -25.55 8.69 -15.09
C GLY A 216 -25.90 8.67 -16.57
N VAL A 217 -25.68 7.55 -17.27
CA VAL A 217 -26.00 7.47 -18.69
C VAL A 217 -27.51 7.43 -18.79
N THR A 218 -28.10 8.58 -19.09
CA THR A 218 -29.54 8.85 -19.19
C THR A 218 -30.30 7.97 -20.19
N HIS A 219 -29.61 7.06 -20.90
CA HIS A 219 -30.15 6.17 -21.92
C HIS A 219 -29.70 4.70 -21.81
N ILE A 220 -29.13 4.24 -20.69
CA ILE A 220 -28.84 2.81 -20.51
C ILE A 220 -29.96 2.18 -19.69
N ASP A 221 -30.72 1.29 -20.33
CA ASP A 221 -31.77 0.52 -19.66
C ASP A 221 -31.20 -0.44 -18.60
N LYS A 222 -32.06 -0.87 -17.67
CA LYS A 222 -31.66 -1.71 -16.52
C LYS A 222 -31.05 -3.05 -16.94
N ALA A 223 -31.46 -3.63 -18.08
CA ALA A 223 -30.88 -4.87 -18.57
C ALA A 223 -29.45 -4.66 -19.06
N THR A 224 -29.20 -3.56 -19.78
CA THR A 224 -27.85 -3.19 -20.21
C THR A 224 -26.93 -2.87 -19.02
N GLN A 225 -27.44 -2.19 -17.98
CA GLN A 225 -26.68 -1.99 -16.72
C GLN A 225 -26.29 -3.31 -16.07
N ASN A 226 -27.22 -4.28 -15.99
CA ASN A 226 -26.95 -5.60 -15.42
C ASN A 226 -25.91 -6.38 -16.25
N ILE A 227 -25.94 -6.27 -17.59
CA ILE A 227 -24.94 -6.88 -18.47
C ILE A 227 -23.55 -6.28 -18.23
N ILE A 228 -23.44 -4.96 -18.11
CA ILE A 228 -22.17 -4.28 -17.82
C ILE A 228 -21.64 -4.69 -16.45
N ALA A 229 -22.48 -4.68 -15.42
CA ALA A 229 -22.12 -5.11 -14.08
C ALA A 229 -21.63 -6.57 -14.08
N SER A 230 -22.37 -7.48 -14.73
CA SER A 230 -22.00 -8.89 -14.83
C SER A 230 -20.66 -9.07 -15.56
N LYS A 231 -20.44 -8.40 -16.69
CA LYS A 231 -19.16 -8.46 -17.41
C LYS A 231 -18.00 -7.91 -16.59
N ALA A 232 -18.19 -6.80 -15.89
CA ALA A 232 -17.17 -6.20 -15.05
C ALA A 232 -16.82 -7.10 -13.84
N ILE A 233 -17.82 -7.72 -13.21
CA ILE A 233 -17.63 -8.68 -12.11
C ILE A 233 -16.90 -9.93 -12.61
N SER A 234 -17.28 -10.48 -13.77
CA SER A 234 -16.60 -11.62 -14.38
C SER A 234 -15.15 -11.30 -14.77
N ALA A 235 -14.89 -10.10 -15.31
CA ALA A 235 -13.53 -9.66 -15.66
C ALA A 235 -12.64 -9.44 -14.43
N ALA A 236 -13.23 -9.16 -13.26
CA ALA A 236 -12.52 -9.01 -12.00
C ALA A 236 -12.15 -10.35 -11.32
N ASP A 237 -12.42 -11.49 -11.98
CA ASP A 237 -12.20 -12.86 -11.48
C ASP A 237 -12.83 -13.11 -10.11
N LEU A 238 -13.99 -12.49 -9.85
CA LEU A 238 -14.78 -12.72 -8.67
C LEU A 238 -15.51 -14.06 -8.84
N LYS A 239 -14.91 -15.16 -8.38
CA LYS A 239 -15.56 -16.48 -8.38
C LYS A 239 -16.92 -16.41 -7.67
N ASN A 240 -17.84 -17.29 -8.07
CA ASN A 240 -19.11 -17.50 -7.37
C ASN A 240 -18.87 -18.17 -6.01
N THR A 241 -18.35 -17.43 -5.04
CA THR A 241 -18.44 -17.81 -3.62
C THR A 241 -19.88 -17.62 -3.17
N ILE A 242 -20.46 -18.69 -2.61
CA ILE A 242 -21.74 -18.63 -1.91
C ILE A 242 -21.54 -17.70 -0.71
N TYR A 243 -22.38 -16.68 -0.57
CA TYR A 243 -22.32 -15.78 0.58
C TYR A 243 -22.69 -16.54 1.85
N ASP A 244 -21.87 -16.44 2.89
CA ASP A 244 -22.25 -16.93 4.20
C ASP A 244 -23.42 -16.08 4.74
N ALA A 245 -24.44 -16.73 5.29
CA ALA A 245 -25.61 -16.05 5.84
C ALA A 245 -25.24 -15.07 6.96
N ASN A 246 -24.13 -15.30 7.67
CA ASN A 246 -23.68 -14.46 8.77
C ASN A 246 -22.67 -13.37 8.35
N TYR A 247 -22.22 -13.36 7.09
CA TYR A 247 -21.16 -12.46 6.66
C TYR A 247 -21.51 -10.96 6.83
N THR A 248 -22.78 -10.59 6.63
CA THR A 248 -23.25 -9.19 6.72
C THR A 248 -22.88 -8.52 8.04
N GLN A 249 -22.90 -9.26 9.16
CA GLN A 249 -22.58 -8.76 10.50
C GLN A 249 -21.08 -8.52 10.72
N SER A 250 -20.25 -9.06 9.82
CA SER A 250 -18.79 -8.99 9.86
C SER A 250 -18.20 -8.18 8.70
N SER A 251 -19.02 -7.49 7.91
CA SER A 251 -18.49 -6.68 6.80
C SER A 251 -17.73 -5.46 7.32
N ILE A 252 -16.72 -4.98 6.58
CA ILE A 252 -15.97 -3.76 6.97
C ILE A 252 -16.93 -2.58 7.19
N MET A 253 -17.99 -2.48 6.38
CA MET A 253 -18.99 -1.41 6.50
C MET A 253 -19.82 -1.46 7.79
N GLN A 254 -19.93 -2.62 8.45
CA GLN A 254 -20.57 -2.75 9.76
C GLN A 254 -19.56 -2.65 10.91
N MET A 255 -18.28 -2.92 10.65
CA MET A 255 -17.19 -2.77 11.64
C MET A 255 -16.77 -1.31 11.85
N VAL A 256 -16.99 -0.45 10.85
CA VAL A 256 -16.76 1.02 10.90
C VAL A 256 -18.03 1.72 11.39
#